data_AF-A0AAW9LD93-F1
#
_entry.id   AF-A0AAW9LD93-F1
#
_cell.length_a   1.000
_cell.length_b   1.000
_cell.length_c   1.000
_cell.angle_alpha   90.00
_cell.angle_beta   90.00
_cell.angle_gamma   90.00
#
_symmetry.space_group_name_H-M   'P 1'
#
loop_
_entity.id
_entity.type
_entity.pdbx_description
1 polymer ?
#
loop_
_entity_poly.entity_id
_entity_poly.type
_entity_poly.pdbx_seq_one_letter_code
_entity_poly.pdbx_strand_id
1 'polypeptide(L)'
;MILLFGPPTYLLGFISPYAAELSRKDGLGRASGHVYAVGTVGSIVGAFATTFALIPALDVELIGLLFGLASVATAVVLVGPSLTDPPAIGSAAVALLLVLAATSGTLGVSVHGPVVYQTQTPYQELRVVETGDTRTLYLDGQPHSAMALDDPDRHVFEYTRYFHLPLLVTDDVDRVLFIGGGGFTGPKHFADEYDVTVDVVEIDPEVIDVAKRYFDVEESDRLRVHNADGRQFLRETNRTYDLIVLDAYRKDKVPFQLTTVEFMRLASDRLSDDGVLFANVISAPSGPGSEFYRAEYKTMSRVYPQVYSFRTASPGVVQNIGVVASKNRTRISKAELHARNDRRAIGIDLEDAIDTYSHTAKTDDVPVLRDDRAPVDSLLDSMAGQRYVVEQNRTNASADGTASAASD
;
A
#
# COMPACT_ATOMS: atom_id res chain seq x y z
N MET A 1 7.82 23.21 -5.19
CA MET A 1 6.47 23.42 -5.74
C MET A 1 6.37 24.67 -6.61
N ILE A 2 6.67 25.88 -6.10
CA ILE A 2 6.56 27.14 -6.87
C ILE A 2 7.46 27.18 -8.12
N LEU A 3 8.71 26.71 -8.04
CA LEU A 3 9.61 26.68 -9.19
C LEU A 3 9.18 25.70 -10.29
N LEU A 4 8.52 24.60 -9.90
CA LEU A 4 8.10 23.55 -10.83
C LEU A 4 6.77 23.91 -11.50
N PHE A 5 5.80 24.40 -10.73
CA PHE A 5 4.44 24.68 -11.22
C PHE A 5 4.21 26.15 -11.58
N GLY A 6 5.03 27.07 -11.07
CA GLY A 6 4.87 28.51 -11.26
C GLY A 6 4.94 28.95 -12.73
N PRO A 7 6.03 28.64 -13.46
CA PRO A 7 6.15 29.04 -14.86
C PRO A 7 5.05 28.46 -15.77
N PRO A 8 4.70 27.15 -15.70
CA PRO A 8 3.58 26.60 -16.48
C PRO A 8 2.25 27.27 -16.16
N THR A 9 1.95 27.48 -14.88
CA THR A 9 0.68 28.11 -14.44
C THR A 9 0.59 29.57 -14.91
N TYR A 10 1.69 30.31 -14.85
CA TYR A 10 1.76 31.68 -15.35
C TYR A 10 1.48 31.75 -16.85
N LEU A 11 2.10 30.87 -17.65
CA LEU A 11 1.87 30.78 -19.09
C LEU A 11 0.42 30.37 -19.43
N LEU A 12 -0.15 29.43 -18.68
CA LEU A 12 -1.56 29.01 -18.84
C LEU A 12 -2.53 30.19 -18.63
N GLY A 13 -2.19 31.10 -17.71
CA GLY A 13 -2.97 32.31 -17.42
C GLY A 13 -3.12 33.26 -18.61
N PHE A 14 -2.19 33.23 -19.58
CA PHE A 14 -2.25 34.09 -20.78
C PHE A 14 -3.25 33.62 -21.84
N ILE A 15 -3.72 32.36 -21.76
CA ILE A 15 -4.59 31.78 -22.79
C ILE A 15 -5.91 32.55 -22.90
N SER A 16 -6.54 32.90 -21.77
CA SER A 16 -7.84 33.57 -21.78
C SER A 16 -7.77 35.03 -22.29
N PRO A 17 -6.83 35.88 -21.85
CA PRO A 17 -6.62 37.21 -22.42
C PRO A 17 -6.30 37.18 -23.92
N TYR A 18 -5.41 36.28 -24.35
CA TYR A 18 -5.01 36.17 -25.75
C TYR A 18 -6.15 35.69 -26.65
N ALA A 19 -6.95 34.73 -26.17
CA ALA A 19 -8.16 34.28 -26.88
C ALA A 19 -9.22 35.38 -26.98
N ALA A 20 -9.34 36.25 -25.97
CA ALA A 20 -10.24 37.40 -26.01
C ALA A 20 -9.78 38.46 -27.03
N GLU A 21 -8.47 38.70 -27.16
CA GLU A 21 -7.89 39.60 -28.15
C GLU A 21 -8.08 39.10 -29.59
N LEU A 22 -7.96 37.79 -29.82
CA LEU A 22 -8.22 37.15 -31.12
C LEU A 22 -9.72 37.10 -31.48
N SER A 23 -10.61 37.31 -30.50
CA SER A 23 -12.05 37.30 -30.73
C SER A 23 -12.48 38.59 -31.45
N ARG A 24 -12.86 38.49 -32.73
CA ARG A 24 -13.38 39.60 -33.55
C ARG A 24 -14.79 40.09 -33.12
N LYS A 25 -15.11 40.08 -31.83
CA LYS A 25 -16.42 40.53 -31.31
C LYS A 25 -16.38 42.02 -30.94
N ASP A 26 -17.47 42.72 -31.22
CA ASP A 26 -17.60 44.14 -30.90
C ASP A 26 -17.65 44.37 -29.38
N GLY A 27 -16.58 44.98 -28.86
CA GLY A 27 -16.42 45.41 -27.47
C GLY A 27 -15.58 44.45 -26.60
N LEU A 28 -14.51 44.99 -26.01
CA LEU A 28 -13.54 44.26 -25.17
C LEU A 28 -14.21 43.41 -24.07
N GLY A 29 -15.26 43.94 -23.43
CA GLY A 29 -15.97 43.24 -22.35
C GLY A 29 -16.83 42.07 -22.83
N ARG A 30 -17.41 42.15 -24.04
CA ARG A 30 -18.24 41.07 -24.61
C ARG A 30 -17.39 39.94 -25.17
N ALA A 31 -16.23 40.26 -25.75
CA ALA A 31 -15.22 39.29 -26.16
C ALA A 31 -14.71 38.48 -24.95
N SER A 32 -14.27 39.18 -23.90
CA SER A 32 -13.79 38.55 -22.67
C SER A 32 -14.87 37.68 -21.99
N GLY A 33 -16.07 38.21 -21.79
CA GLY A 33 -17.17 37.46 -21.15
C GLY A 33 -17.57 36.18 -21.90
N HIS A 34 -17.50 36.19 -23.24
CA HIS A 34 -17.78 34.99 -24.03
C HIS A 34 -16.68 33.94 -23.92
N VAL A 35 -15.41 34.34 -23.96
CA VAL A 35 -14.27 33.42 -23.79
C VAL A 35 -14.32 32.76 -22.42
N TYR A 36 -14.60 33.52 -21.36
CA TYR A 36 -14.77 32.96 -20.02
C TYR A 36 -15.95 31.99 -19.94
N ALA A 37 -17.11 32.31 -20.53
CA ALA A 37 -18.27 31.42 -20.51
C ALA A 37 -18.00 30.09 -21.23
N VAL A 38 -17.36 30.13 -22.40
CA VAL A 38 -16.96 28.93 -23.15
C VAL A 38 -15.92 28.13 -22.36
N GLY A 39 -14.95 28.80 -21.74
CA GLY A 39 -13.95 28.17 -20.88
C GLY A 39 -14.57 27.46 -19.67
N THR A 40 -15.57 28.06 -19.02
CA THR A 40 -16.29 27.43 -17.91
C THR A 40 -17.01 26.16 -18.35
N VAL A 41 -17.78 26.22 -19.44
CA VAL A 41 -18.49 25.04 -19.97
C VAL A 41 -17.48 23.94 -20.35
N GLY A 42 -16.40 24.31 -21.04
CA GLY A 42 -15.32 23.40 -21.40
C GLY A 42 -14.65 22.75 -20.18
N SER A 43 -14.42 23.51 -19.10
CA SER A 43 -13.81 22.97 -17.88
C SER A 43 -14.71 21.96 -17.16
N ILE A 44 -16.03 22.20 -17.15
CA ILE A 44 -17.01 21.27 -16.57
C ILE A 44 -17.02 19.99 -17.39
N VAL A 45 -17.23 20.10 -18.71
CA VAL A 45 -17.27 18.94 -19.62
C VAL A 45 -15.94 18.18 -19.57
N GLY A 46 -14.82 18.88 -19.57
CA GLY A 46 -13.48 18.31 -19.46
C GLY A 46 -13.29 17.53 -18.17
N ALA A 47 -13.66 18.09 -17.02
CA ALA A 47 -13.55 17.38 -15.74
C ALA A 47 -14.35 16.08 -15.74
N PHE A 48 -15.61 16.10 -16.18
CA PHE A 48 -16.43 14.90 -16.26
C PHE A 48 -15.90 13.88 -17.29
N ALA A 49 -15.51 14.34 -18.48
CA ALA A 49 -14.96 13.48 -19.52
C ALA A 49 -13.64 12.84 -19.07
N THR A 50 -12.77 13.58 -18.38
CA THR A 50 -11.52 13.04 -17.85
C THR A 50 -11.80 11.99 -16.78
N THR A 51 -12.62 12.31 -15.78
CA THR A 51 -12.89 11.40 -14.66
C THR A 51 -13.66 10.15 -15.06
N PHE A 52 -14.69 10.26 -15.90
CA PHE A 52 -15.61 9.16 -16.17
C PHE A 52 -15.38 8.44 -17.50
N ALA A 53 -14.64 9.03 -18.44
CA ALA A 53 -14.41 8.43 -19.75
C ALA A 53 -12.92 8.21 -20.05
N LEU A 54 -12.07 9.23 -19.90
CA LEU A 54 -10.67 9.12 -20.29
C LEU A 54 -9.86 8.27 -19.30
N ILE A 55 -9.89 8.57 -18.00
CA ILE A 55 -9.13 7.83 -16.98
C ILE A 55 -9.49 6.33 -16.96
N PRO A 56 -10.77 5.92 -17.09
CA PRO A 56 -11.10 4.49 -17.14
C PRO A 56 -10.75 3.79 -18.47
N ALA A 57 -10.60 4.53 -19.58
CA ALA A 57 -10.46 3.93 -20.91
C ALA A 57 -9.04 4.03 -21.50
N LEU A 58 -8.21 4.97 -21.03
CA LEU A 58 -6.89 5.26 -21.58
C LEU A 58 -5.87 5.44 -20.45
N ASP A 59 -4.64 5.04 -20.71
CA ASP A 59 -3.51 5.30 -19.81
C ASP A 59 -3.29 6.80 -19.61
N VAL A 60 -2.90 7.20 -18.39
CA VAL A 60 -2.68 8.62 -18.03
C VAL A 60 -1.62 9.26 -18.94
N GLU A 61 -0.60 8.50 -19.34
CA GLU A 61 0.43 8.93 -20.28
C GLU A 61 -0.15 9.23 -21.67
N LEU A 62 -1.05 8.38 -22.16
CA LEU A 62 -1.73 8.57 -23.44
C LEU A 62 -2.69 9.77 -23.39
N ILE A 63 -3.40 9.97 -22.27
CA ILE A 63 -4.23 11.16 -22.05
C ILE A 63 -3.37 12.42 -22.12
N GLY A 64 -2.21 12.41 -21.44
CA GLY A 64 -1.25 13.52 -21.47
C GLY A 64 -0.72 13.79 -22.88
N LEU A 65 -0.33 12.75 -23.63
CA LEU A 65 0.12 12.85 -25.01
C LEU A 65 -0.96 13.47 -25.92
N LEU A 66 -2.19 12.95 -25.86
CA LEU A 66 -3.30 13.44 -26.68
C LEU A 66 -3.60 14.91 -26.38
N PHE A 67 -3.58 15.31 -25.12
CA PHE A 67 -3.79 16.71 -24.72
C PHE A 67 -2.64 17.61 -25.16
N GLY A 68 -1.40 17.13 -25.06
CA GLY A 68 -0.21 17.81 -25.56
C GLY A 68 -0.26 18.01 -27.07
N LEU A 69 -0.56 16.96 -27.84
CA LEU A 69 -0.72 17.03 -29.30
C LEU A 69 -1.87 17.95 -29.70
N ALA A 70 -3.02 17.90 -29.01
CA ALA A 70 -4.14 18.79 -29.26
C ALA A 70 -3.77 20.27 -29.00
N SER A 71 -2.96 20.53 -27.97
CA SER A 71 -2.45 21.87 -27.66
C SER A 71 -1.50 22.37 -28.74
N VAL A 72 -0.56 21.53 -29.19
CA VAL A 72 0.35 21.86 -30.31
C VAL A 72 -0.44 22.08 -31.61
N ALA A 73 -1.40 21.22 -31.93
CA ALA A 73 -2.26 21.36 -33.10
C ALA A 73 -3.05 22.68 -33.06
N THR A 74 -3.61 23.02 -31.89
CA THR A 74 -4.33 24.29 -31.69
C THR A 74 -3.39 25.49 -31.90
N ALA A 75 -2.17 25.43 -31.36
CA ALA A 75 -1.17 26.47 -31.59
C ALA A 75 -0.81 26.61 -33.07
N VAL A 76 -0.61 25.50 -33.79
CA VAL A 76 -0.33 25.47 -35.24
C VAL A 76 -1.50 26.06 -36.04
N VAL A 77 -2.76 25.76 -35.68
CA VAL A 77 -3.93 26.35 -36.35
C VAL A 77 -4.03 27.86 -36.11
N LEU A 78 -3.77 28.31 -34.88
CA LEU A 78 -3.83 29.74 -34.51
C LEU A 78 -2.70 30.56 -35.15
N VAL A 79 -1.50 30.00 -35.22
CA VAL A 79 -0.29 30.64 -35.78
C VAL A 79 -0.12 30.32 -37.27
N GLY A 80 -0.97 29.45 -37.83
CA GLY A 80 -0.95 28.97 -39.21
C GLY A 80 -0.64 30.01 -40.29
N PRO A 81 -1.30 31.19 -40.28
CA PRO A 81 -1.04 32.27 -41.23
C PRO A 81 0.36 32.91 -41.13
N SER A 82 1.06 32.71 -40.02
CA SER A 82 2.39 33.24 -39.69
C SER A 82 3.49 32.17 -39.73
N LEU A 83 3.17 30.92 -40.11
CA LEU A 83 4.12 29.82 -40.21
C LEU A 83 5.12 29.94 -41.38
N THR A 84 5.16 31.08 -42.06
CA THR A 84 6.23 31.44 -43.00
C THR A 84 7.47 32.01 -42.30
N ASP A 85 7.36 32.41 -41.03
CA ASP A 85 8.48 32.98 -40.28
C ASP A 85 9.31 31.87 -39.60
N PRO A 86 10.65 31.80 -39.85
CA PRO A 86 11.55 30.83 -39.23
C PRO A 86 11.43 30.67 -37.69
N PRO A 87 11.25 31.74 -36.88
CA PRO A 87 11.09 31.59 -35.43
C PRO A 87 9.76 30.93 -35.01
N ALA A 88 8.69 31.09 -35.79
CA ALA A 88 7.40 30.45 -35.51
C ALA A 88 7.49 28.93 -35.74
N ILE A 89 8.17 28.52 -36.83
CA ILE A 89 8.47 27.12 -37.13
C ILE A 89 9.33 26.51 -36.01
N GLY A 90 10.39 27.20 -35.59
CA GLY A 90 11.26 26.74 -34.51
C GLY A 90 10.51 26.53 -33.19
N SER A 91 9.61 27.44 -32.84
CA SER A 91 8.80 27.32 -31.61
C SER A 91 7.81 26.15 -31.67
N ALA A 92 7.15 25.94 -32.81
CA ALA A 92 6.24 24.81 -32.99
C ALA A 92 6.99 23.46 -32.96
N ALA A 93 8.18 23.39 -33.56
CA ALA A 93 9.02 22.20 -33.53
C ALA A 93 9.51 21.89 -32.11
N VAL A 94 9.94 22.90 -31.34
CA VAL A 94 10.32 22.72 -29.92
C VAL A 94 9.13 22.26 -29.08
N ALA A 95 7.94 22.84 -29.27
CA ALA A 95 6.74 22.42 -28.56
C ALA A 95 6.37 20.96 -28.88
N LEU A 96 6.42 20.56 -30.15
CA LEU A 96 6.20 19.17 -30.56
C LEU A 96 7.27 18.23 -29.97
N LEU A 97 8.54 18.62 -29.99
CA LEU A 97 9.63 17.84 -29.39
C LEU A 97 9.47 17.71 -27.88
N LEU A 98 9.03 18.75 -27.17
CA LEU A 98 8.75 18.67 -25.74
C LEU A 98 7.59 17.74 -25.43
N VAL A 99 6.51 17.78 -26.23
CA VAL A 99 5.40 16.83 -26.12
C VAL A 99 5.88 15.40 -26.37
N LEU A 100 6.66 15.17 -27.43
CA LEU A 100 7.20 13.84 -27.75
C LEU A 100 8.19 13.35 -26.69
N ALA A 101 9.07 14.22 -26.18
CA ALA A 101 10.03 13.89 -25.12
C ALA A 101 9.37 13.59 -23.78
N ALA A 102 8.28 14.29 -23.44
CA ALA A 102 7.48 13.98 -22.26
C ALA A 102 6.79 12.60 -22.36
N THR A 103 6.65 12.05 -23.57
CA THR A 103 5.93 10.80 -23.85
C THR A 103 6.83 9.63 -24.20
N SER A 104 8.11 9.88 -24.50
CA SER A 104 9.12 8.83 -24.64
C SER A 104 9.57 8.26 -23.29
N GLY A 105 8.82 8.57 -22.23
CA GLY A 105 9.21 8.37 -20.85
C GLY A 105 10.37 9.30 -20.51
N THR A 106 10.39 9.77 -19.27
CA THR A 106 11.69 9.88 -18.61
C THR A 106 12.48 8.60 -18.95
N LEU A 107 13.74 8.74 -19.37
CA LEU A 107 14.79 7.77 -19.05
C LEU A 107 14.88 7.72 -17.51
N GLY A 108 13.79 7.31 -16.87
CA GLY A 108 13.72 6.98 -15.49
C GLY A 108 14.47 5.68 -15.45
N VAL A 109 15.70 5.75 -14.98
CA VAL A 109 16.35 4.60 -14.37
C VAL A 109 15.32 4.09 -13.37
N SER A 110 14.54 3.07 -13.74
CA SER A 110 13.71 2.36 -12.80
C SER A 110 14.73 1.75 -11.85
N VAL A 111 14.78 2.29 -10.63
CA VAL A 111 15.72 1.86 -9.58
C VAL A 111 15.46 0.40 -9.17
N HIS A 112 14.37 -0.16 -9.66
CA HIS A 112 13.90 -1.53 -9.47
C HIS A 112 13.83 -2.16 -10.87
N GLY A 113 14.23 -3.43 -11.00
CA GLY A 113 14.50 -4.15 -12.26
C GLY A 113 13.37 -4.17 -13.31
N PRO A 114 13.43 -5.05 -14.34
CA PRO A 114 12.39 -5.11 -15.36
C PRO A 114 10.98 -5.29 -14.77
N VAL A 115 10.07 -4.41 -15.17
CA VAL A 115 8.65 -4.50 -14.83
C VAL A 115 8.01 -5.59 -15.71
N VAL A 116 7.52 -6.65 -15.08
CA VAL A 116 6.88 -7.81 -15.72
C VAL A 116 5.40 -7.56 -15.95
N TYR A 117 4.76 -6.84 -15.03
CA TYR A 117 3.35 -6.50 -15.08
C TYR A 117 3.11 -5.17 -14.36
N GLN A 118 2.22 -4.35 -14.89
CA GLN A 118 1.79 -3.10 -14.25
C GLN A 118 0.33 -2.81 -14.60
N THR A 119 -0.43 -2.34 -13.61
CA THR A 119 -1.82 -1.94 -13.79
C THR A 119 -2.26 -0.99 -12.68
N GLN A 120 -3.38 -0.29 -12.89
CA GLN A 120 -4.01 0.59 -11.93
C GLN A 120 -5.41 0.07 -11.60
N THR A 121 -5.71 -0.14 -10.32
CA THR A 121 -7.05 -0.55 -9.86
C THR A 121 -7.76 0.61 -9.18
N PRO A 122 -9.08 0.50 -8.90
CA PRO A 122 -9.77 1.45 -8.03
C PRO A 122 -9.18 1.54 -6.61
N TYR A 123 -8.31 0.61 -6.23
CA TYR A 123 -7.73 0.52 -4.90
C TYR A 123 -6.30 1.06 -4.84
N GLN A 124 -5.45 0.69 -5.81
CA GLN A 124 -4.01 1.00 -5.80
C GLN A 124 -3.34 0.78 -7.17
N GLU A 125 -2.12 1.29 -7.32
CA GLU A 125 -1.21 0.87 -8.39
C GLU A 125 -0.61 -0.49 -8.06
N LEU A 126 -0.57 -1.43 -9.03
CA LEU A 126 0.13 -2.70 -8.90
C LEU A 126 1.28 -2.77 -9.90
N ARG A 127 2.45 -3.22 -9.45
CA ARG A 127 3.61 -3.54 -10.29
C ARG A 127 4.26 -4.84 -9.85
N VAL A 128 4.53 -5.74 -10.79
CA VAL A 128 5.37 -6.92 -10.57
C VAL A 128 6.72 -6.64 -11.21
N VAL A 129 7.77 -6.74 -10.42
CA VAL A 129 9.15 -6.46 -10.85
C VAL A 129 10.01 -7.66 -10.53
N GLU A 130 10.82 -8.07 -11.49
CA GLU A 130 11.85 -9.10 -11.28
C GLU A 130 13.22 -8.46 -11.15
N THR A 131 13.98 -8.85 -10.14
CA THR A 131 15.36 -8.40 -9.93
C THR A 131 16.17 -9.59 -9.41
N GLY A 132 17.13 -10.05 -10.22
CA GLY A 132 17.84 -11.30 -9.96
C GLY A 132 16.86 -12.48 -9.90
N ASP A 133 16.98 -13.31 -8.86
CA ASP A 133 16.12 -14.47 -8.62
C ASP A 133 14.92 -14.14 -7.73
N THR A 134 14.52 -12.86 -7.63
CA THR A 134 13.39 -12.43 -6.81
C THR A 134 12.35 -11.69 -7.64
N ARG A 135 11.10 -12.13 -7.51
CA ARG A 135 9.92 -11.43 -8.04
C ARG A 135 9.23 -10.70 -6.90
N THR A 136 9.03 -9.40 -7.06
CA THR A 136 8.46 -8.52 -6.03
C THR A 136 7.16 -7.89 -6.53
N LEU A 137 6.12 -7.95 -5.70
CA LEU A 137 4.88 -7.21 -5.85
C LEU A 137 5.02 -5.85 -5.17
N TYR A 138 4.89 -4.78 -5.95
CA TYR A 138 4.79 -3.42 -5.47
C TYR A 138 3.34 -2.97 -5.52
N LEU A 139 2.86 -2.40 -4.42
CA LEU A 139 1.58 -1.72 -4.34
C LEU A 139 1.84 -0.25 -4.02
N ASP A 140 1.34 0.67 -4.86
CA ASP A 140 1.59 2.12 -4.77
C ASP A 140 3.08 2.48 -4.57
N GLY A 141 3.96 1.75 -5.26
CA GLY A 141 5.41 1.96 -5.24
C GLY A 141 6.15 1.38 -4.02
N GLN A 142 5.46 0.72 -3.10
CA GLN A 142 6.09 0.05 -1.95
C GLN A 142 6.12 -1.48 -2.13
N PRO A 143 7.24 -2.15 -1.84
CA PRO A 143 7.30 -3.60 -1.88
C PRO A 143 6.37 -4.19 -0.81
N HIS A 144 5.37 -4.96 -1.23
CA HIS A 144 4.41 -5.60 -0.34
C HIS A 144 4.66 -7.10 -0.21
N SER A 145 5.10 -7.75 -1.30
CA SER A 145 5.38 -9.18 -1.32
C SER A 145 6.56 -9.50 -2.21
N ALA A 146 7.25 -10.59 -1.91
CA ALA A 146 8.34 -11.07 -2.73
C ALA A 146 8.44 -12.60 -2.65
N MET A 147 8.78 -13.20 -3.77
CA MET A 147 8.94 -14.63 -3.95
C MET A 147 10.28 -14.89 -4.62
N ALA A 148 11.06 -15.80 -4.05
CA ALA A 148 12.26 -16.29 -4.70
C ALA A 148 11.85 -17.22 -5.85
N LEU A 149 12.45 -17.03 -7.02
CA LEU A 149 12.11 -17.79 -8.23
C LEU A 149 12.66 -19.21 -8.20
N ASP A 150 13.72 -19.44 -7.41
CA ASP A 150 14.38 -20.72 -7.20
C ASP A 150 13.76 -21.54 -6.05
N ASP A 151 13.15 -20.86 -5.07
CA ASP A 151 12.46 -21.47 -3.93
C ASP A 151 11.22 -20.64 -3.54
N PRO A 152 10.05 -20.88 -4.17
CA PRO A 152 8.83 -20.10 -3.97
C PRO A 152 8.29 -20.09 -2.54
N ASP A 153 8.70 -21.05 -1.70
CA ASP A 153 8.23 -21.21 -0.32
C ASP A 153 9.10 -20.47 0.70
N ARG A 154 10.23 -19.91 0.24
CA ARG A 154 11.17 -19.14 1.06
C ARG A 154 10.62 -17.76 1.41
N HIS A 155 10.65 -17.42 2.70
CA HIS A 155 10.34 -16.07 3.20
C HIS A 155 11.42 -15.06 2.80
N VAL A 156 11.09 -14.19 1.85
CA VAL A 156 11.97 -13.09 1.39
C VAL A 156 11.98 -11.92 2.39
N PHE A 157 10.81 -11.57 2.92
CA PHE A 157 10.68 -10.54 3.96
C PHE A 157 10.72 -11.14 5.35
N GLU A 158 11.43 -10.48 6.29
CA GLU A 158 11.59 -11.03 7.63
C GLU A 158 10.29 -10.96 8.46
N TYR A 159 9.46 -9.94 8.22
CA TYR A 159 8.21 -9.75 8.96
C TYR A 159 7.18 -10.87 8.71
N THR A 160 7.21 -11.56 7.56
CA THR A 160 6.26 -12.65 7.29
C THR A 160 6.48 -13.84 8.23
N ARG A 161 7.69 -13.99 8.79
CA ARG A 161 7.98 -14.95 9.87
C ARG A 161 7.19 -14.64 11.15
N TYR A 162 6.80 -13.39 11.37
CA TYR A 162 6.07 -13.00 12.57
C TYR A 162 4.61 -13.47 12.53
N PHE A 163 4.07 -13.82 11.35
CA PHE A 163 2.75 -14.44 11.22
C PHE A 163 2.64 -15.77 11.98
N HIS A 164 3.78 -16.39 12.31
CA HIS A 164 3.88 -17.67 13.02
C HIS A 164 3.92 -17.51 14.55
N LEU A 165 4.16 -16.31 15.09
CA LEU A 165 4.14 -16.04 16.54
C LEU A 165 2.87 -16.53 17.25
N PRO A 166 1.66 -16.39 16.67
CA PRO A 166 0.44 -16.90 17.29
C PRO A 166 0.45 -18.43 17.51
N LEU A 167 1.20 -19.19 16.70
CA LEU A 167 1.39 -20.63 16.89
C LEU A 167 2.19 -20.97 18.15
N LEU A 168 2.84 -19.99 18.79
CA LEU A 168 3.44 -20.12 20.12
C LEU A 168 2.47 -19.67 21.23
N VAL A 169 1.40 -18.96 20.90
CA VAL A 169 0.45 -18.39 21.87
C VAL A 169 -0.77 -19.28 22.07
N THR A 170 -1.22 -19.98 21.03
CA THR A 170 -2.31 -20.98 21.12
C THR A 170 -1.79 -22.37 20.80
N ASP A 171 -2.47 -23.41 21.28
CA ASP A 171 -1.98 -24.79 21.26
C ASP A 171 -2.50 -25.59 20.05
N ASP A 172 -3.72 -25.28 19.58
CA ASP A 172 -4.38 -25.97 18.46
C ASP A 172 -4.89 -24.94 17.45
N VAL A 173 -4.31 -24.95 16.25
CA VAL A 173 -4.73 -24.08 15.13
C VAL A 173 -5.09 -24.97 13.96
N ASP A 174 -6.38 -25.00 13.61
CA ASP A 174 -6.89 -25.76 12.46
C ASP A 174 -7.43 -24.83 11.36
N ARG A 175 -7.94 -23.66 11.75
CA ARG A 175 -8.61 -22.70 10.86
C ARG A 175 -7.98 -21.32 10.97
N VAL A 176 -7.36 -20.88 9.88
CA VAL A 176 -6.68 -19.59 9.78
C VAL A 176 -7.43 -18.69 8.80
N LEU A 177 -7.64 -17.44 9.18
CA LEU A 177 -8.17 -16.39 8.31
C LEU A 177 -7.10 -15.31 8.12
N PHE A 178 -6.68 -15.06 6.89
CA PHE A 178 -5.91 -13.87 6.53
C PHE A 178 -6.86 -12.79 6.00
N ILE A 179 -6.80 -11.59 6.58
CA ILE A 179 -7.46 -10.40 6.09
C ILE A 179 -6.38 -9.50 5.49
N GLY A 180 -6.38 -9.39 4.17
CA GLY A 180 -5.25 -8.89 3.38
C GLY A 180 -4.30 -10.03 3.02
N GLY A 181 -4.03 -10.19 1.72
CA GLY A 181 -3.20 -11.28 1.21
C GLY A 181 -1.73 -10.92 1.06
N GLY A 182 -1.39 -9.64 0.83
CA GLY A 182 0.01 -9.19 0.70
C GLY A 182 0.84 -10.02 -0.27
N GLY A 183 0.29 -10.39 -1.44
CA GLY A 183 0.93 -11.29 -2.42
C GLY A 183 0.96 -12.78 -2.04
N PHE A 184 0.24 -13.17 -1.00
CA PHE A 184 -0.10 -14.55 -0.59
C PHE A 184 1.05 -15.42 -0.06
N THR A 185 2.25 -14.87 0.17
CA THR A 185 3.37 -15.63 0.77
C THR A 185 3.03 -16.24 2.12
N GLY A 186 2.43 -15.45 3.04
CA GLY A 186 1.99 -15.95 4.34
C GLY A 186 0.92 -17.05 4.23
N PRO A 187 -0.22 -16.78 3.56
CA PRO A 187 -1.26 -17.78 3.35
C PRO A 187 -0.81 -19.09 2.70
N LYS A 188 0.02 -19.03 1.63
CA LYS A 188 0.57 -20.22 0.96
C LYS A 188 1.38 -21.06 1.94
N HIS A 189 2.36 -20.44 2.58
CA HIS A 189 3.23 -21.13 3.52
C HIS A 189 2.43 -21.78 4.67
N PHE A 190 1.38 -21.14 5.17
CA PHE A 190 0.50 -21.76 6.16
C PHE A 190 -0.25 -22.99 5.63
N ALA A 191 -0.75 -22.94 4.40
CA ALA A 191 -1.49 -24.05 3.80
C ALA A 191 -0.59 -25.26 3.48
N ASP A 192 0.68 -24.98 3.14
CA ASP A 192 1.68 -25.97 2.73
C ASP A 192 2.39 -26.63 3.92
N GLU A 193 2.80 -25.85 4.93
CA GLU A 193 3.63 -26.34 6.05
C GLU A 193 2.84 -26.87 7.24
N TYR A 194 1.62 -26.37 7.48
CA TYR A 194 0.82 -26.75 8.64
C TYR A 194 -0.45 -27.45 8.24
N ASP A 195 -0.92 -28.42 9.02
CA ASP A 195 -2.19 -29.13 8.79
C ASP A 195 -3.42 -28.26 9.10
N VAL A 196 -3.58 -27.16 8.36
CA VAL A 196 -4.62 -26.15 8.58
C VAL A 196 -5.42 -25.87 7.32
N THR A 197 -6.59 -25.28 7.51
CA THR A 197 -7.35 -24.64 6.43
C THR A 197 -7.20 -23.13 6.52
N VAL A 198 -6.88 -22.51 5.39
CA VAL A 198 -6.61 -21.08 5.24
C VAL A 198 -7.68 -20.47 4.37
N ASP A 199 -8.43 -19.51 4.92
CA ASP A 199 -9.24 -18.57 4.14
C ASP A 199 -8.46 -17.26 4.01
N VAL A 200 -8.40 -16.69 2.80
CA VAL A 200 -7.81 -15.36 2.56
C VAL A 200 -8.88 -14.43 2.03
N VAL A 201 -9.00 -13.24 2.61
CA VAL A 201 -9.93 -12.21 2.16
C VAL A 201 -9.13 -11.04 1.62
N GLU A 202 -9.25 -10.82 0.31
CA GLU A 202 -8.56 -9.74 -0.41
C GLU A 202 -9.59 -8.88 -1.15
N ILE A 203 -9.52 -7.56 -0.95
CA ILE A 203 -10.51 -6.61 -1.47
C ILE A 203 -10.24 -6.28 -2.94
N ASP A 204 -8.98 -6.30 -3.35
CA ASP A 204 -8.56 -5.99 -4.72
C ASP A 204 -8.49 -7.27 -5.58
N PRO A 205 -9.44 -7.48 -6.52
CA PRO A 205 -9.45 -8.69 -7.34
C PRO A 205 -8.19 -8.82 -8.21
N GLU A 206 -7.56 -7.72 -8.59
CA GLU A 206 -6.34 -7.76 -9.40
C GLU A 206 -5.15 -8.26 -8.59
N VAL A 207 -5.11 -8.01 -7.27
CA VAL A 207 -4.09 -8.60 -6.38
C VAL A 207 -4.23 -10.12 -6.38
N ILE A 208 -5.45 -10.65 -6.34
CA ILE A 208 -5.71 -12.10 -6.42
C ILE A 208 -5.23 -12.65 -7.77
N ASP A 209 -5.61 -12.00 -8.88
CA ASP A 209 -5.25 -12.46 -10.22
C ASP A 209 -3.74 -12.39 -10.48
N VAL A 210 -3.07 -11.35 -9.96
CA VAL A 210 -1.60 -11.24 -9.99
C VAL A 210 -0.96 -12.33 -9.14
N ALA A 211 -1.48 -12.60 -7.95
CA ALA A 211 -0.92 -13.64 -7.08
C ALA A 211 -1.03 -15.03 -7.72
N LYS A 212 -2.16 -15.34 -8.37
CA LYS A 212 -2.34 -16.59 -9.14
C LYS A 212 -1.42 -16.69 -10.35
N ARG A 213 -1.24 -15.61 -11.11
CA ARG A 213 -0.44 -15.62 -12.36
C ARG A 213 1.05 -15.54 -12.14
N TYR A 214 1.50 -14.84 -11.11
CA TYR A 214 2.89 -14.45 -10.93
C TYR A 214 3.50 -14.91 -9.61
N PHE A 215 2.72 -15.42 -8.64
CA PHE A 215 3.21 -15.85 -7.33
C PHE A 215 2.80 -17.28 -6.98
N ASP A 216 2.45 -18.08 -7.99
CA ASP A 216 2.12 -19.51 -7.88
C ASP A 216 1.09 -19.80 -6.77
N VAL A 217 0.05 -18.95 -6.67
CA VAL A 217 -1.06 -19.17 -5.76
C VAL A 217 -2.10 -20.05 -6.45
N GLU A 218 -2.34 -21.23 -5.88
CA GLU A 218 -3.39 -22.13 -6.32
C GLU A 218 -4.40 -22.39 -5.19
N GLU A 219 -5.69 -22.22 -5.49
CA GLU A 219 -6.73 -22.58 -4.53
C GLU A 219 -6.86 -24.10 -4.39
N SER A 220 -7.13 -24.55 -3.18
CA SER A 220 -7.28 -25.96 -2.84
C SER A 220 -8.34 -26.15 -1.75
N ASP A 221 -8.58 -27.40 -1.33
CA ASP A 221 -9.42 -27.66 -0.16
C ASP A 221 -8.86 -27.02 1.13
N ARG A 222 -7.56 -26.70 1.14
CA ARG A 222 -6.83 -26.11 2.25
C ARG A 222 -6.59 -24.60 2.10
N LEU A 223 -6.57 -24.04 0.89
CA LEU A 223 -6.40 -22.62 0.64
C LEU A 223 -7.55 -22.06 -0.20
N ARG A 224 -8.37 -21.18 0.40
CA ARG A 224 -9.55 -20.59 -0.25
C ARG A 224 -9.44 -19.09 -0.30
N VAL A 225 -9.66 -18.50 -1.48
CA VAL A 225 -9.51 -17.06 -1.68
C VAL A 225 -10.87 -16.41 -1.90
N HIS A 226 -11.17 -15.40 -1.11
CA HIS A 226 -12.43 -14.66 -1.14
C HIS A 226 -12.16 -13.23 -1.58
N ASN A 227 -12.72 -12.80 -2.71
CA ASN A 227 -12.69 -11.39 -3.09
C ASN A 227 -13.78 -10.61 -2.35
N ALA A 228 -13.42 -9.98 -1.22
CA ALA A 228 -14.35 -9.27 -0.36
C ALA A 228 -13.64 -8.26 0.54
N ASP A 229 -14.41 -7.34 1.14
CA ASP A 229 -13.92 -6.54 2.28
C ASP A 229 -13.83 -7.43 3.53
N GLY A 230 -12.69 -7.38 4.24
CA GLY A 230 -12.42 -8.21 5.41
C GLY A 230 -13.43 -8.03 6.55
N ARG A 231 -13.89 -6.79 6.79
CA ARG A 231 -14.87 -6.51 7.83
C ARG A 231 -16.25 -7.02 7.42
N GLN A 232 -16.64 -6.85 6.16
CA GLN A 232 -17.88 -7.40 5.62
C GLN A 232 -17.87 -8.94 5.69
N PHE A 233 -16.78 -9.57 5.27
CA PHE A 233 -16.62 -11.03 5.34
C PHE A 233 -16.84 -11.56 6.75
N LEU A 234 -16.22 -10.94 7.77
CA LEU A 234 -16.43 -11.34 9.18
C LEU A 234 -17.88 -11.15 9.65
N ARG A 235 -18.65 -10.20 9.09
CA ARG A 235 -20.08 -10.05 9.41
C ARG A 235 -20.92 -11.17 8.81
N GLU A 236 -20.58 -11.62 7.61
CA GLU A 236 -21.41 -12.54 6.82
C GLU A 236 -21.06 -14.01 7.05
N THR A 237 -19.80 -14.32 7.32
CA THR A 237 -19.37 -15.70 7.56
C THR A 237 -20.04 -16.29 8.80
N ASN A 238 -20.26 -17.60 8.80
CA ASN A 238 -20.66 -18.36 10.00
C ASN A 238 -19.53 -19.25 10.52
N ARG A 239 -18.32 -19.10 9.96
CA ARG A 239 -17.15 -19.84 10.40
C ARG A 239 -16.51 -19.19 11.62
N THR A 240 -15.93 -20.04 12.45
CA THR A 240 -14.99 -19.64 13.50
C THR A 240 -13.58 -20.03 13.09
N TYR A 241 -12.61 -19.23 13.53
CA TYR A 241 -11.18 -19.37 13.23
C TYR A 241 -10.38 -19.47 14.54
N ASP A 242 -9.27 -20.18 14.50
CA ASP A 242 -8.35 -20.28 15.64
C ASP A 242 -7.29 -19.17 15.59
N LEU A 243 -6.98 -18.72 14.37
CA LEU A 243 -6.11 -17.58 14.10
C LEU A 243 -6.74 -16.66 13.06
N ILE A 244 -6.83 -15.36 13.38
CA ILE A 244 -7.07 -14.30 12.40
C ILE A 244 -5.78 -13.48 12.26
N VAL A 245 -5.24 -13.41 11.06
CA VAL A 245 -4.10 -12.55 10.69
C VAL A 245 -4.64 -11.33 9.96
N LEU A 246 -4.39 -10.14 10.51
CA LEU A 246 -4.70 -8.85 9.91
C LEU A 246 -3.42 -8.26 9.29
N ASP A 247 -3.36 -8.31 7.97
CA ASP A 247 -2.28 -7.77 7.14
C ASP A 247 -2.85 -6.97 5.95
N ALA A 248 -3.88 -6.16 6.24
CA ALA A 248 -4.59 -5.37 5.24
C ALA A 248 -4.06 -3.93 5.18
N TYR A 249 -2.97 -3.74 4.44
CA TYR A 249 -2.40 -2.40 4.19
C TYR A 249 -2.91 -1.80 2.88
N ARG A 250 -3.07 -0.48 2.89
CA ARG A 250 -3.06 0.35 1.67
C ARG A 250 -1.95 1.38 1.81
N LYS A 251 -1.01 1.40 0.87
CA LYS A 251 0.22 2.21 0.93
C LYS A 251 1.04 1.91 2.19
N ASP A 252 0.83 2.72 3.21
CA ASP A 252 1.53 2.76 4.49
C ASP A 252 0.58 2.62 5.69
N LYS A 253 -0.72 2.39 5.45
CA LYS A 253 -1.76 2.51 6.50
C LYS A 253 -2.72 1.33 6.51
N VAL A 254 -3.08 0.88 7.70
CA VAL A 254 -4.22 -0.01 7.92
C VAL A 254 -5.51 0.84 7.81
N PRO A 255 -6.51 0.44 6.99
CA PRO A 255 -7.77 1.15 6.93
C PRO A 255 -8.42 1.26 8.31
N PHE A 256 -8.86 2.47 8.70
CA PHE A 256 -9.32 2.74 10.07
C PHE A 256 -10.46 1.81 10.50
N GLN A 257 -11.33 1.39 9.59
CA GLN A 257 -12.45 0.50 9.91
C GLN A 257 -12.02 -0.91 10.38
N LEU A 258 -10.74 -1.27 10.23
CA LEU A 258 -10.13 -2.52 10.70
C LEU A 258 -9.34 -2.34 12.02
N THR A 259 -9.26 -1.14 12.57
CA THR A 259 -8.49 -0.82 13.79
C THR A 259 -9.39 -0.50 14.99
N THR A 260 -10.71 -0.44 14.78
CA THR A 260 -11.67 0.01 15.80
C THR A 260 -12.00 -1.07 16.82
N VAL A 261 -12.43 -0.67 18.02
CA VAL A 261 -12.91 -1.62 19.04
C VAL A 261 -14.12 -2.42 18.54
N GLU A 262 -14.95 -1.85 17.68
CA GLU A 262 -16.08 -2.55 17.04
C GLU A 262 -15.60 -3.64 16.07
N PHE A 263 -14.53 -3.39 15.31
CA PHE A 263 -13.88 -4.42 14.50
C PHE A 263 -13.23 -5.49 15.38
N MET A 264 -12.50 -5.11 16.42
CA MET A 264 -11.84 -6.06 17.33
C MET A 264 -12.86 -6.99 17.99
N ARG A 265 -14.05 -6.49 18.37
CA ARG A 265 -15.15 -7.32 18.86
C ARG A 265 -15.66 -8.28 17.80
N LEU A 266 -15.92 -7.78 16.58
CA LEU A 266 -16.36 -8.61 15.47
C LEU A 266 -15.35 -9.73 15.17
N ALA A 267 -14.05 -9.44 15.17
CA ALA A 267 -13.01 -10.44 14.98
C ALA A 267 -12.97 -11.44 16.16
N SER A 268 -13.05 -10.96 17.40
CA SER A 268 -13.15 -11.82 18.59
C SER A 268 -14.36 -12.75 18.58
N ASP A 269 -15.50 -12.31 18.05
CA ASP A 269 -16.73 -13.11 17.92
C ASP A 269 -16.59 -14.23 16.85
N ARG A 270 -15.64 -14.08 15.92
CA ARG A 270 -15.28 -15.10 14.92
C ARG A 270 -14.07 -15.94 15.30
N LEU A 271 -13.46 -15.68 16.46
CA LEU A 271 -12.40 -16.52 17.01
C LEU A 271 -12.99 -17.64 17.87
N SER A 272 -12.38 -18.82 17.85
CA SER A 272 -12.61 -19.89 18.83
C SER A 272 -12.30 -19.41 20.25
N ASP A 273 -12.65 -20.19 21.27
CA ASP A 273 -12.55 -19.74 22.67
C ASP A 273 -11.11 -19.43 23.10
N ASP A 274 -10.13 -20.15 22.54
CA ASP A 274 -8.69 -19.93 22.73
C ASP A 274 -8.04 -19.22 21.54
N GLY A 275 -8.85 -18.70 20.61
CA GLY A 275 -8.39 -18.09 19.38
C GLY A 275 -7.60 -16.79 19.59
N VAL A 276 -6.77 -16.50 18.60
CA VAL A 276 -5.81 -15.39 18.61
C VAL A 276 -5.96 -14.51 17.37
N LEU A 277 -5.83 -13.20 17.56
CA LEU A 277 -5.70 -12.25 16.47
C LEU A 277 -4.25 -11.77 16.42
N PHE A 278 -3.64 -11.85 15.25
CA PHE A 278 -2.36 -11.21 14.94
C PHE A 278 -2.63 -9.99 14.06
N ALA A 279 -2.10 -8.84 14.41
CA ALA A 279 -2.08 -7.66 13.56
C ALA A 279 -0.63 -7.27 13.26
N ASN A 280 -0.30 -7.18 11.97
CA ASN A 280 0.91 -6.49 11.55
C ASN A 280 0.63 -4.98 11.69
N VAL A 281 1.49 -4.22 12.39
CA VAL A 281 1.33 -2.76 12.57
C VAL A 281 2.62 -2.03 12.19
N ILE A 282 2.59 -1.18 11.16
CA ILE A 282 3.71 -0.29 10.82
C ILE A 282 3.68 0.91 11.76
N SER A 283 4.65 1.00 12.68
CA SER A 283 4.79 2.13 13.59
C SER A 283 6.18 2.21 14.21
N ALA A 284 6.49 3.28 14.96
CA ALA A 284 7.63 3.28 15.86
C ALA A 284 7.26 2.62 17.20
N PRO A 285 8.17 1.87 17.86
CA PRO A 285 7.85 1.24 19.15
C PRO A 285 7.82 2.23 20.32
N SER A 286 8.36 3.44 20.14
CA SER A 286 8.40 4.51 21.14
C SER A 286 8.52 5.90 20.49
N GLY A 287 8.38 6.95 21.29
CA GLY A 287 8.47 8.33 20.82
C GLY A 287 7.21 8.80 20.06
N PRO A 288 7.27 9.96 19.38
CA PRO A 288 6.10 10.51 18.69
C PRO A 288 5.50 9.58 17.63
N GLY A 289 6.35 8.85 16.88
CA GLY A 289 5.91 7.90 15.85
C GLY A 289 5.20 6.64 16.37
N SER A 290 5.06 6.49 17.70
CA SER A 290 4.43 5.32 18.33
C SER A 290 2.95 5.50 18.64
N GLU A 291 2.38 6.68 18.38
CA GLU A 291 1.01 7.01 18.73
C GLU A 291 -0.01 6.02 18.15
N PHE A 292 0.15 5.65 16.87
CA PHE A 292 -0.73 4.66 16.24
C PHE A 292 -0.61 3.27 16.86
N TYR A 293 0.61 2.71 17.00
CA TYR A 293 0.81 1.42 17.67
C TYR A 293 0.22 1.39 19.08
N ARG A 294 0.41 2.46 19.86
CA ARG A 294 -0.10 2.54 21.23
C ARG A 294 -1.63 2.64 21.25
N ALA A 295 -2.23 3.36 20.31
CA ALA A 295 -3.69 3.44 20.17
C ALA A 295 -4.29 2.09 19.75
N GLU A 296 -3.64 1.38 18.83
CA GLU A 296 -4.03 0.04 18.39
C GLU A 296 -3.95 -0.95 19.55
N TYR A 297 -2.81 -1.00 20.24
CA TYR A 297 -2.61 -1.82 21.44
C TYR A 297 -3.67 -1.54 22.51
N LYS A 298 -3.97 -0.26 22.77
CA LYS A 298 -5.01 0.16 23.72
C LYS A 298 -6.39 -0.33 23.29
N THR A 299 -6.67 -0.32 22.00
CA THR A 299 -7.96 -0.69 21.42
C THR A 299 -8.17 -2.19 21.47
N MET A 300 -7.16 -2.99 21.06
CA MET A 300 -7.18 -4.45 21.21
C MET A 300 -7.35 -4.86 22.68
N SER A 301 -6.68 -4.18 23.61
CA SER A 301 -6.80 -4.42 25.06
C SER A 301 -8.19 -4.13 25.64
N ARG A 302 -9.11 -3.51 24.88
CA ARG A 302 -10.52 -3.36 25.30
C ARG A 302 -11.38 -4.59 25.05
N VAL A 303 -10.89 -5.52 24.22
CA VAL A 303 -11.63 -6.72 23.80
C VAL A 303 -10.93 -7.98 24.28
N TYR A 304 -9.62 -8.04 24.11
CA TYR A 304 -8.83 -9.23 24.42
C TYR A 304 -8.22 -9.16 25.83
N PRO A 305 -8.28 -10.24 26.63
CA PRO A 305 -7.66 -10.30 27.94
C PRO A 305 -6.14 -10.14 27.95
N GLN A 306 -5.46 -10.59 26.89
CA GLN A 306 -4.00 -10.51 26.78
C GLN A 306 -3.61 -9.94 25.41
N VAL A 307 -2.68 -8.97 25.42
CA VAL A 307 -2.11 -8.35 24.21
C VAL A 307 -0.60 -8.29 24.35
N TYR A 308 0.10 -8.77 23.33
CA TYR A 308 1.55 -8.84 23.23
C TYR A 308 2.01 -8.11 21.98
N SER A 309 3.23 -7.58 22.01
CA SER A 309 3.86 -6.92 20.86
C SER A 309 5.27 -7.44 20.65
N PHE A 310 5.65 -7.61 19.39
CA PHE A 310 6.94 -8.11 18.95
C PHE A 310 7.48 -7.15 17.89
N ARG A 311 8.67 -6.61 18.11
CA ARG A 311 9.31 -5.61 17.25
C ARG A 311 10.23 -6.33 16.27
N THR A 312 10.25 -5.92 15.00
CA THR A 312 11.16 -6.50 14.02
C THR A 312 12.56 -5.90 14.08
N ALA A 313 12.70 -4.62 14.42
CA ALA A 313 13.94 -3.88 14.37
C ALA A 313 14.28 -3.16 15.69
N SER A 314 15.42 -2.45 15.69
CA SER A 314 15.88 -1.66 16.84
C SER A 314 14.86 -0.61 17.31
N PRO A 315 14.88 -0.21 18.59
CA PRO A 315 14.01 0.85 19.10
C PRO A 315 14.22 2.19 18.36
N GLY A 316 13.15 2.92 18.08
CA GLY A 316 13.20 4.30 17.59
C GLY A 316 13.16 4.49 16.07
N VAL A 317 12.97 3.41 15.30
CA VAL A 317 12.68 3.48 13.86
C VAL A 317 11.26 2.98 13.56
N VAL A 318 10.66 3.50 12.49
CA VAL A 318 9.39 2.99 11.95
C VAL A 318 9.67 1.60 11.35
N GLN A 319 8.89 0.62 11.79
CA GLN A 319 9.10 -0.79 11.52
C GLN A 319 7.77 -1.55 11.61
N ASN A 320 7.77 -2.81 11.21
CA ASN A 320 6.69 -3.73 11.52
C ASN A 320 6.71 -4.08 13.02
N ILE A 321 5.55 -4.04 13.65
CA ILE A 321 5.32 -4.49 15.01
C ILE A 321 4.20 -5.53 14.93
N GLY A 322 4.52 -6.79 15.20
CA GLY A 322 3.51 -7.84 15.32
C GLY A 322 2.79 -7.70 16.65
N VAL A 323 1.48 -7.49 16.63
CA VAL A 323 0.65 -7.39 17.84
C VAL A 323 -0.26 -8.61 17.92
N VAL A 324 -0.08 -9.43 18.96
CA VAL A 324 -0.87 -10.65 19.20
C VAL A 324 -1.86 -10.39 20.31
N ALA A 325 -3.15 -10.54 20.05
CA ALA A 325 -4.22 -10.47 21.04
C ALA A 325 -4.90 -11.83 21.20
N SER A 326 -5.00 -12.30 22.45
CA SER A 326 -5.52 -13.63 22.78
C SER A 326 -6.76 -13.54 23.64
N LYS A 327 -7.74 -14.42 23.38
CA LYS A 327 -8.90 -14.63 24.25
C LYS A 327 -8.54 -15.35 25.56
N ASN A 328 -7.39 -16.02 25.62
CA ASN A 328 -6.92 -16.65 26.84
C ASN A 328 -6.56 -15.61 27.90
N ARG A 329 -7.07 -15.80 29.12
CA ARG A 329 -6.84 -14.89 30.25
C ARG A 329 -5.47 -15.09 30.88
N THR A 330 -4.88 -16.27 30.68
CA THR A 330 -3.57 -16.62 31.21
C THR A 330 -2.50 -15.97 30.35
N ARG A 331 -1.68 -15.17 31.01
CA ARG A 331 -0.54 -14.54 30.35
C ARG A 331 0.53 -15.59 30.03
N ILE A 332 1.02 -15.56 28.79
CA ILE A 332 2.19 -16.35 28.39
C ILE A 332 3.44 -15.52 28.64
N SER A 333 4.39 -16.12 29.36
CA SER A 333 5.67 -15.48 29.68
C SER A 333 6.64 -15.58 28.51
N LYS A 334 7.63 -14.68 28.46
CA LYS A 334 8.73 -14.77 27.49
C LYS A 334 9.45 -16.13 27.56
N ALA A 335 9.70 -16.63 28.77
CA ALA A 335 10.32 -17.94 28.99
C ALA A 335 9.48 -19.10 28.44
N GLU A 336 8.15 -19.04 28.57
CA GLU A 336 7.25 -20.04 27.97
C GLU A 336 7.24 -19.94 26.44
N LEU A 337 7.32 -18.74 25.86
CA LEU A 337 7.46 -18.58 24.41
C LEU A 337 8.74 -19.24 23.89
N HIS A 338 9.90 -19.01 24.54
CA HIS A 338 11.14 -19.72 24.19
C HIS A 338 10.99 -21.23 24.32
N ALA A 339 10.44 -21.71 25.44
CA ALA A 339 10.21 -23.14 25.63
C ALA A 339 9.24 -23.75 24.59
N ARG A 340 8.32 -22.96 24.03
CA ARG A 340 7.45 -23.40 22.94
C ARG A 340 8.16 -23.35 21.58
N ASN A 341 8.98 -22.33 21.32
CA ASN A 341 9.83 -22.25 20.13
C ASN A 341 10.76 -23.46 20.03
N ASP A 342 11.36 -23.87 21.14
CA ASP A 342 12.26 -25.04 21.19
C ASP A 342 11.54 -26.38 21.00
N ARG A 343 10.32 -26.51 21.55
CA ARG A 343 9.59 -27.79 21.59
C ARG A 343 8.67 -28.01 20.40
N ARG A 344 8.14 -26.95 19.80
CA ARG A 344 7.19 -27.05 18.69
C ARG A 344 7.94 -27.03 17.37
N ALA A 345 7.70 -28.03 16.55
CA ALA A 345 8.20 -28.06 15.18
C ALA A 345 7.36 -27.14 14.29
N ILE A 346 7.46 -25.82 14.48
CA ILE A 346 6.79 -24.82 13.62
C ILE A 346 7.59 -24.50 12.34
N GLY A 347 8.75 -25.12 12.14
CA GLY A 347 9.58 -24.96 10.93
C GLY A 347 10.35 -23.64 10.84
N ILE A 348 10.06 -22.67 11.73
CA ILE A 348 10.67 -21.34 11.74
C ILE A 348 11.16 -21.03 13.15
N ASP A 349 12.43 -20.66 13.27
CA ASP A 349 12.98 -20.17 14.53
C ASP A 349 12.47 -18.75 14.81
N LEU A 350 11.82 -18.50 15.94
CA LEU A 350 11.32 -17.18 16.33
C LEU A 350 12.09 -16.57 17.50
N GLU A 351 13.29 -17.06 17.82
CA GLU A 351 14.08 -16.62 18.98
C GLU A 351 14.28 -15.09 19.01
N ASP A 352 14.78 -14.51 17.91
CA ASP A 352 15.01 -13.06 17.76
C ASP A 352 13.71 -12.25 17.96
N ALA A 353 12.57 -12.78 17.48
CA ALA A 353 11.26 -12.14 17.62
C ALA A 353 10.76 -12.18 19.08
N ILE A 354 10.87 -13.35 19.73
CA ILE A 354 10.52 -13.52 21.14
C ILE A 354 11.39 -12.62 22.01
N ASP A 355 12.61 -12.35 21.58
CA ASP A 355 13.54 -11.52 22.33
C ASP A 355 13.05 -10.08 22.53
N THR A 356 12.29 -9.58 21.56
CA THR A 356 11.71 -8.24 21.57
C THR A 356 10.32 -8.17 22.21
N TYR A 357 9.79 -9.28 22.73
CA TYR A 357 8.49 -9.41 23.38
C TYR A 357 8.24 -8.30 24.41
N SER A 358 7.09 -7.67 24.29
CA SER A 358 6.50 -6.81 25.31
C SER A 358 5.02 -7.14 25.51
N HIS A 359 4.57 -6.93 26.73
CA HIS A 359 3.19 -7.14 27.18
C HIS A 359 2.60 -5.85 27.79
N THR A 360 3.28 -4.73 27.55
CA THR A 360 2.88 -3.42 28.05
C THR A 360 3.22 -2.37 27.00
N ALA A 361 2.28 -1.48 26.74
CA ALA A 361 2.50 -0.22 26.05
C ALA A 361 1.99 0.92 26.94
N LYS A 362 2.68 2.07 26.93
CA LYS A 362 2.15 3.28 27.58
C LYS A 362 0.94 3.73 26.77
N THR A 363 -0.27 3.78 27.34
CA THR A 363 -1.48 4.08 26.54
C THR A 363 -2.33 5.23 27.07
N ASP A 364 -1.87 5.94 28.10
CA ASP A 364 -2.68 6.93 28.84
C ASP A 364 -3.07 8.16 27.99
N ASP A 365 -2.21 8.56 27.07
CA ASP A 365 -2.27 9.76 26.22
C ASP A 365 -2.83 9.52 24.81
N VAL A 366 -3.08 8.27 24.41
CA VAL A 366 -3.61 7.91 23.09
C VAL A 366 -5.09 7.51 23.16
N PRO A 367 -5.88 7.77 22.10
CA PRO A 367 -7.30 7.42 22.09
C PRO A 367 -7.53 5.91 21.99
N VAL A 368 -8.74 5.48 22.34
CA VAL A 368 -9.29 4.19 21.85
C VAL A 368 -9.91 4.47 20.49
N LEU A 369 -9.60 3.65 19.50
CA LEU A 369 -10.12 3.78 18.14
C LEU A 369 -11.54 3.21 18.09
N ARG A 370 -12.46 3.98 17.51
CA ARG A 370 -13.88 3.64 17.39
C ARG A 370 -14.39 3.98 16.01
N ASP A 371 -15.44 3.30 15.56
CA ASP A 371 -16.07 3.59 14.26
C ASP A 371 -16.50 5.05 14.09
N ASP A 372 -16.99 5.67 15.18
CA ASP A 372 -17.42 7.07 15.18
C ASP A 372 -16.25 8.06 15.35
N ARG A 373 -15.08 7.59 15.80
CA ARG A 373 -13.89 8.41 16.03
C ARG A 373 -12.60 7.57 16.05
N ALA A 374 -11.95 7.46 14.90
CA ALA A 374 -10.63 6.85 14.75
C ALA A 374 -9.71 7.79 13.94
N PRO A 375 -8.94 8.70 14.59
CA PRO A 375 -8.08 9.66 13.90
C PRO A 375 -6.76 8.99 13.44
N VAL A 376 -6.86 7.89 12.70
CA VAL A 376 -5.70 7.07 12.28
C VAL A 376 -4.69 7.93 11.52
N ASP A 377 -5.14 8.75 10.57
CA ASP A 377 -4.24 9.62 9.82
C ASP A 377 -3.42 10.54 10.72
N SER A 378 -4.06 11.21 11.70
CA SER A 378 -3.37 12.09 12.64
C SER A 378 -2.38 11.36 13.54
N LEU A 379 -2.66 10.10 13.91
CA LEU A 379 -1.76 9.27 14.71
C LEU A 379 -0.54 8.78 13.90
N LEU A 380 -0.62 8.84 12.58
CA LEU A 380 0.45 8.46 11.66
C LEU A 380 1.28 9.68 11.19
N ASP A 381 0.77 10.91 11.35
CA ASP A 381 1.42 12.14 10.88
C ASP A 381 2.85 12.31 11.42
N SER A 382 3.11 11.91 12.66
CA SER A 382 4.42 11.99 13.31
C SER A 382 5.47 11.05 12.68
N MET A 383 5.03 10.09 11.87
CA MET A 383 5.90 9.20 11.08
C MET A 383 6.21 9.73 9.68
N ALA A 384 5.49 10.76 9.22
CA ALA A 384 5.71 11.33 7.89
C ALA A 384 7.15 11.83 7.75
N GLY A 385 7.89 11.27 6.78
CA GLY A 385 9.30 11.59 6.53
C GLY A 385 10.33 10.84 7.39
N GLN A 386 9.90 9.95 8.28
CA GLN A 386 10.82 9.03 8.97
C GLN A 386 11.21 7.88 8.05
N ARG A 387 12.44 7.35 8.22
CA ARG A 387 12.91 6.19 7.46
C ARG A 387 12.16 4.94 7.93
N TYR A 388 11.35 4.37 7.05
CA TYR A 388 10.76 3.04 7.23
C TYR A 388 11.82 1.97 6.95
N VAL A 389 11.99 1.02 7.87
CA VAL A 389 12.93 -0.09 7.74
C VAL A 389 12.13 -1.35 7.45
N VAL A 390 12.20 -1.82 6.20
CA VAL A 390 11.78 -3.17 5.81
C VAL A 390 12.99 -4.08 5.95
N GLU A 391 12.96 -4.99 6.93
CA GLU A 391 14.06 -5.95 7.12
C GLU A 391 13.88 -7.11 6.13
N GLN A 392 14.88 -7.27 5.25
CA GLN A 392 14.98 -8.42 4.36
C GLN A 392 15.79 -9.51 5.05
N ASN A 393 15.42 -10.77 4.85
CA ASN A 393 16.07 -11.92 5.48
C ASN A 393 17.60 -11.86 5.32
N ARG A 394 18.37 -12.06 6.40
CA ARG A 394 19.85 -11.91 6.45
C ARG A 394 20.61 -12.71 5.38
N THR A 395 20.01 -13.76 4.83
CA THR A 395 20.54 -14.57 3.72
C THR A 395 20.44 -13.89 2.34
N ASN A 396 19.58 -12.88 2.18
CA ASN A 396 19.43 -12.08 0.96
C ASN A 396 20.37 -10.87 0.93
N ALA A 397 20.79 -10.35 2.10
CA ALA A 397 21.72 -9.23 2.20
C ALA A 397 23.12 -9.55 1.62
N SER A 398 23.48 -10.83 1.49
CA SER A 398 24.73 -11.26 0.85
C SER A 398 24.67 -11.28 -0.69
N ALA A 399 23.50 -11.12 -1.30
CA ALA A 399 23.36 -11.03 -2.76
C ALA A 399 23.38 -9.57 -3.25
N ASP A 400 22.85 -8.63 -2.47
CA ASP A 400 22.92 -7.19 -2.76
C ASP A 400 24.15 -6.54 -2.11
N GLY A 401 25.30 -6.77 -2.75
CA GLY A 401 26.55 -6.08 -2.44
C GLY A 401 26.50 -4.60 -2.82
N THR A 402 25.87 -3.76 -2.02
CA THR A 402 26.20 -2.33 -1.93
C THR A 402 26.20 -1.87 -0.48
N ALA A 403 27.36 -2.02 0.15
CA ALA A 403 27.69 -1.30 1.37
C ALA A 403 27.62 0.22 1.08
N SER A 404 26.63 0.89 1.67
CA SER A 404 26.68 2.35 1.84
C SER A 404 27.81 2.64 2.81
N ALA A 405 28.97 3.03 2.26
CA ALA A 405 30.10 3.51 3.02
C ALA A 405 29.65 4.62 3.99
N ALA A 406 30.02 4.45 5.25
CA ALA A 406 30.08 5.53 6.21
C ALA A 406 31.04 6.60 5.66
N SER A 407 30.58 7.85 5.62
CA SER A 407 31.45 9.01 5.56
C SER A 407 31.49 9.62 6.96
N ASP A 408 32.71 9.72 7.48
CA ASP A 408 33.11 10.44 8.69
C ASP A 408 32.51 11.86 8.82
#